data_AF-A0A5C1WJ19-F1
#
_entry.id   AF-A0A5C1WJ19-F1
#
_cell.length_a   1.000
_cell.length_b   1.000
_cell.length_c   1.000
_cell.angle_alpha   90.00
_cell.angle_beta   90.00
_cell.angle_gamma   90.00
#
_symmetry.space_group_name_H-M   'P 1'
#
loop_
_entity.id
_entity.type
_entity.pdbx_description
1 polymer ?
#
loop_
_entity_poly.entity_id
_entity_poly.type
_entity_poly.pdbx_seq_one_letter_code
_entity_poly.pdbx_strand_id
1 'polypeptide(L)'
;MTDTGTRPKIAPSNAVTLPLRGPGWFAFDYAVSGDGRLICLDTSRDLPGPGREPFLKNTPTRGRLPFFDGERQTQPAHFPLEFGDPVFDALPDGEWIIANSRCRQGQDNARHIVSDGQWYRLSVMNVVLAAGILY
;
A
#
# COMPACT_ATOMS: atom_id res chain seq x y z
N MET A 1 37.70 29.45 5.66
CA MET A 1 37.90 28.01 5.35
C MET A 1 36.59 27.32 5.63
N THR A 2 35.81 27.03 4.59
CA THR A 2 34.53 26.31 4.67
C THR A 2 34.79 24.83 4.46
N ASP A 3 34.59 24.04 5.51
CA ASP A 3 34.64 22.58 5.48
C ASP A 3 33.42 22.05 4.72
N THR A 4 33.63 21.64 3.47
CA THR A 4 32.64 20.90 2.68
C THR A 4 32.57 19.47 3.18
N GLY A 5 31.92 19.28 4.33
CA GLY A 5 31.67 17.97 4.93
C GLY A 5 31.02 17.03 3.92
N THR A 6 31.80 16.07 3.44
CA THR A 6 31.35 15.05 2.50
C THR A 6 30.41 14.12 3.26
N ARG A 7 29.10 14.17 2.96
CA ARG A 7 28.14 13.23 3.57
C ARG A 7 28.65 11.80 3.33
N PRO A 8 28.71 10.95 4.37
CA PRO A 8 29.13 9.57 4.20
C PRO A 8 28.20 8.91 3.19
N LYS A 9 28.79 8.45 2.08
CA LYS A 9 28.09 7.65 1.08
C LYS A 9 27.80 6.31 1.75
N ILE A 10 26.54 6.08 2.13
CA ILE A 10 26.09 4.77 2.62
C ILE A 10 26.41 3.79 1.49
N ALA A 11 27.35 2.88 1.74
CA ALA A 11 27.62 1.80 0.79
C ALA A 11 26.31 1.01 0.63
N PRO A 12 25.90 0.66 -0.60
CA PRO A 12 24.73 -0.19 -0.78
C PRO A 12 24.96 -1.47 0.01
N SER A 13 24.17 -1.65 1.07
CA SER A 13 24.12 -2.92 1.80
C SER A 13 23.56 -3.99 0.86
N ASN A 14 23.83 -5.26 1.19
CA ASN A 14 23.40 -6.44 0.42
C ASN A 14 22.00 -6.26 -0.17
N ALA A 15 21.91 -6.25 -1.51
CA ALA A 15 20.64 -6.13 -2.19
C ALA A 15 19.82 -7.41 -1.98
N VAL A 16 18.70 -7.30 -1.29
CA VAL A 16 17.72 -8.41 -1.16
C VAL A 16 16.83 -8.39 -2.39
N THR A 17 16.71 -9.54 -3.05
CA THR A 17 15.85 -9.68 -4.23
C THR A 17 14.40 -9.78 -3.77
N LEU A 18 13.53 -8.93 -4.31
CA LEU A 18 12.09 -9.02 -4.05
C LEU A 18 11.50 -10.29 -4.69
N PRO A 19 10.52 -10.94 -4.06
CA PRO A 19 9.82 -12.07 -4.64
C PRO A 19 9.21 -11.75 -6.01
N LEU A 20 9.16 -12.76 -6.89
CA LEU A 20 8.42 -12.66 -8.14
C LEU A 20 6.91 -12.62 -7.86
N ARG A 21 6.22 -11.60 -8.39
CA ARG A 21 4.78 -11.39 -8.19
C ARG A 21 3.88 -12.40 -8.90
N GLY A 22 4.41 -13.08 -9.91
CA GLY A 22 3.62 -13.88 -10.84
C GLY A 22 2.92 -13.03 -11.92
N PRO A 23 2.38 -13.67 -12.97
CA PRO A 23 1.81 -12.98 -14.11
C PRO A 23 0.54 -12.20 -13.76
N GLY A 24 0.37 -11.02 -14.37
CA GLY A 24 -0.83 -10.19 -14.26
C GLY A 24 -0.93 -9.34 -12.98
N TRP A 25 0.16 -9.24 -12.21
CA TRP A 25 0.23 -8.40 -11.01
C TRP A 25 1.37 -7.37 -11.14
N PHE A 26 1.07 -6.14 -10.77
CA PHE A 26 1.96 -4.99 -10.90
C PHE A 26 2.17 -4.36 -9.52
N ALA A 27 3.42 -3.99 -9.23
CA ALA A 27 3.72 -3.21 -8.03
C ALA A 27 3.09 -1.83 -8.17
N PHE A 28 2.25 -1.43 -7.23
CA PHE A 28 1.78 -0.06 -7.16
C PHE A 28 2.67 0.76 -6.21
N ASP A 29 2.79 0.30 -4.96
CA ASP A 29 3.52 1.04 -3.92
C ASP A 29 4.00 0.09 -2.81
N TYR A 30 4.86 0.58 -1.91
CA TYR A 30 5.51 -0.17 -0.85
C TYR A 30 5.48 0.55 0.49
N ALA A 31 5.36 -0.22 1.57
CA ALA A 31 5.42 0.27 2.93
C ALA A 31 6.20 -0.72 3.81
N VAL A 32 6.75 -0.24 4.92
CA VAL A 32 7.40 -1.07 5.93
C VAL A 32 6.51 -1.09 7.18
N SER A 33 6.16 -2.28 7.66
CA SER A 33 5.39 -2.43 8.89
C SER A 33 6.24 -2.13 10.13
N GLY A 34 5.58 -1.94 11.28
CA GLY A 34 6.25 -1.73 12.56
C GLY A 34 7.16 -2.89 12.99
N ASP A 35 6.92 -4.11 12.51
CA ASP A 35 7.77 -5.29 12.75
C ASP A 35 8.89 -5.46 11.69
N GLY A 36 9.06 -4.49 10.79
CA GLY A 36 10.16 -4.45 9.81
C GLY A 36 9.94 -5.29 8.56
N ARG A 37 8.73 -5.80 8.32
CA ARG A 37 8.40 -6.50 7.07
C ARG A 37 8.11 -5.50 5.97
N LEU A 38 8.40 -5.89 4.73
CA LEU A 38 8.04 -5.13 3.54
C LEU A 38 6.66 -5.56 3.05
N ILE A 39 5.77 -4.60 2.88
CA ILE A 39 4.44 -4.80 2.31
C ILE A 39 4.41 -4.11 0.96
N CYS A 40 3.82 -4.78 -0.02
CA CYS A 40 3.59 -4.19 -1.33
C CYS A 40 2.10 -4.16 -1.63
N LEU A 41 1.60 -3.02 -2.10
CA LEU A 41 0.31 -2.96 -2.75
C LEU A 41 0.50 -3.40 -4.21
N ASP A 42 0.01 -4.60 -4.51
CA ASP A 42 -0.02 -5.11 -5.86
C ASP A 42 -1.41 -4.91 -6.48
N THR A 43 -1.44 -4.58 -7.77
CA THR A 43 -2.67 -4.37 -8.53
C THR A 43 -2.74 -5.33 -9.72
N SER A 44 -3.94 -5.82 -10.03
CA SER A 44 -4.14 -6.73 -11.17
C SER A 44 -4.09 -6.03 -12.53
N ARG A 45 -3.75 -4.74 -12.53
CA ARG A 45 -3.59 -3.85 -13.68
C ARG A 45 -2.47 -2.89 -13.36
N ASP A 46 -1.72 -2.50 -14.37
CA ASP A 46 -0.73 -1.43 -14.26
C ASP A 46 -1.46 -0.11 -14.05
N LEU A 47 -1.51 0.37 -12.80
CA LEU A 47 -2.15 1.64 -12.48
C LEU A 47 -1.15 2.77 -12.72
N PRO A 48 -1.61 3.90 -13.29
CA PRO A 48 -0.76 5.06 -13.46
C PRO A 48 -0.27 5.55 -12.09
N GLY A 49 1.04 5.78 -11.98
CA GLY A 49 1.61 6.47 -10.82
C GLY A 49 1.04 7.88 -10.64
N PRO A 50 1.26 8.51 -9.48
CA PRO A 50 0.76 9.84 -9.17
C PRO A 50 1.08 10.86 -10.28
N GLY A 51 0.06 11.55 -10.81
CA GLY A 51 0.23 12.61 -11.81
C GLY A 51 0.07 12.21 -13.29
N ARG A 52 -0.29 10.96 -13.59
CA ARG A 52 -0.67 10.53 -14.96
C ARG A 52 -2.18 10.58 -15.18
N GLU A 53 -2.62 10.68 -16.43
CA GLU A 53 -4.05 10.72 -16.80
C GLU A 53 -4.80 9.49 -16.26
N PRO A 54 -6.04 9.68 -15.75
CA PRO A 54 -6.85 8.58 -15.24
C PRO A 54 -7.23 7.63 -16.37
N PHE A 55 -7.03 6.32 -16.17
CA PHE A 55 -7.55 5.29 -17.06
C PHE A 55 -9.09 5.24 -17.02
N LEU A 56 -9.67 4.68 -18.10
CA LEU A 56 -11.08 4.33 -18.22
C LEU A 56 -11.61 3.68 -16.92
N LYS A 57 -12.55 4.37 -16.28
CA LYS A 57 -13.11 4.12 -14.94
C LYS A 57 -13.76 2.74 -14.72
N ASN A 58 -13.87 1.88 -15.72
CA ASN A 58 -14.85 0.80 -15.70
C ASN A 58 -14.28 -0.63 -15.77
N THR A 59 -12.97 -0.84 -15.79
CA THR A 59 -12.44 -2.21 -15.67
C THR A 59 -12.22 -2.55 -14.20
N PRO A 60 -12.81 -3.65 -13.70
CA PRO A 60 -12.57 -4.13 -12.35
C PRO A 60 -11.07 -4.30 -12.09
N THR A 61 -10.57 -3.65 -11.06
CA THR A 61 -9.19 -3.84 -10.58
C THR A 61 -9.24 -4.59 -9.27
N ARG A 62 -8.32 -5.53 -9.08
CA ARG A 62 -8.13 -6.22 -7.80
C ARG A 62 -6.82 -5.75 -7.21
N GLY A 63 -6.83 -5.53 -5.90
CA GLY A 63 -5.63 -5.31 -5.12
C GLY A 63 -5.25 -6.58 -4.36
N ARG A 64 -3.98 -6.70 -4.01
CA ARG A 64 -3.53 -7.64 -3.01
C ARG A 64 -2.38 -7.06 -2.18
N LEU A 65 -2.24 -7.53 -0.94
CA LEU A 65 -1.15 -7.14 -0.03
C LEU A 65 -0.27 -8.35 0.34
N PRO A 66 0.78 -8.66 -0.44
CA PRO A 66 1.84 -9.56 0.00
C PRO A 66 2.73 -8.94 1.07
N PHE A 67 3.12 -9.77 2.05
CA PHE A 67 4.14 -9.43 3.05
C PHE A 67 5.42 -10.20 2.74
N PHE A 68 6.56 -9.52 2.86
CA PHE A 68 7.88 -10.09 2.69
C PHE A 68 8.71 -9.85 3.95
N ASP A 69 9.16 -10.93 4.58
CA ASP A 69 9.95 -10.90 5.81
C ASP A 69 11.47 -10.89 5.57
N GLY A 70 11.91 -10.83 4.30
CA GLY A 70 13.30 -10.95 3.89
C GLY A 70 13.66 -12.31 3.31
N GLU A 71 12.87 -13.36 3.59
CA GLU A 71 13.08 -14.71 3.08
C GLU A 71 11.89 -15.21 2.25
N ARG A 72 10.66 -14.94 2.71
CA ARG A 72 9.43 -15.54 2.16
C ARG A 72 8.34 -14.51 1.99
N GLN A 73 7.51 -14.76 0.99
CA GLN A 73 6.26 -14.04 0.79
C GLN A 73 5.12 -14.82 1.44
N THR A 74 4.30 -14.18 2.27
CA THR A 74 3.10 -14.80 2.85
C THR A 74 1.92 -14.76 1.86
N GLN A 75 0.87 -15.55 2.16
CA GLN A 75 -0.34 -15.57 1.36
C GLN A 75 -1.00 -14.18 1.39
N PRO A 76 -1.18 -13.53 0.23
CA PRO A 76 -1.66 -12.16 0.19
C PRO A 76 -3.18 -12.09 0.41
N ALA A 77 -3.63 -11.06 1.11
CA ALA A 77 -5.06 -10.69 1.15
C ALA A 77 -5.47 -10.17 -0.23
N HIS A 78 -6.60 -10.62 -0.78
CA HIS A 78 -7.13 -10.18 -2.07
C HIS A 78 -8.42 -9.38 -1.87
N PHE A 79 -8.56 -8.25 -2.56
CA PHE A 79 -9.71 -7.37 -2.40
C PHE A 79 -10.06 -6.62 -3.69
N PRO A 80 -11.32 -6.21 -3.88
CA PRO A 80 -11.70 -5.29 -4.94
C PRO A 80 -11.04 -3.92 -4.73
N LEU A 81 -10.36 -3.43 -5.77
CA LEU A 81 -9.78 -2.10 -5.80
C LEU A 81 -10.60 -1.23 -6.77
N GLU A 82 -11.52 -0.45 -6.20
CA GLU A 82 -12.56 0.27 -6.96
C GLU A 82 -12.16 1.71 -7.31
N PHE A 83 -10.91 2.09 -7.04
CA PHE A 83 -10.40 3.44 -7.25
C PHE A 83 -9.02 3.42 -7.89
N GLY A 84 -8.70 4.47 -8.64
CA GLY A 84 -7.48 4.57 -9.46
C GLY A 84 -6.28 5.19 -8.76
N ASP A 85 -6.48 5.88 -7.62
CA ASP A 85 -5.43 6.58 -6.89
C ASP A 85 -5.31 6.04 -5.45
N PRO A 86 -4.98 4.75 -5.26
CA PRO A 86 -4.85 4.19 -3.93
C PRO A 86 -3.67 4.81 -3.18
N VAL A 87 -3.88 5.05 -1.90
CA VAL A 87 -2.84 5.24 -0.89
C VAL A 87 -3.07 4.18 0.17
N PHE A 88 -2.00 3.68 0.77
CA PHE A 88 -2.13 2.68 1.83
C PHE A 88 -1.12 2.92 2.93
N ASP A 89 -1.50 2.54 4.15
CA ASP A 89 -0.68 2.72 5.34
C ASP A 89 -0.97 1.63 6.37
N ALA A 90 -0.02 1.43 7.27
CA ALA A 90 -0.14 0.52 8.39
C ALA A 90 -0.87 1.19 9.56
N LEU A 91 -1.76 0.45 10.22
CA LEU A 91 -2.36 0.83 11.48
C LEU A 91 -1.50 0.32 12.66
N PRO A 92 -1.63 0.93 13.87
CA PRO A 92 -0.80 0.57 15.02
C PRO A 92 -0.90 -0.88 15.49
N ASP A 93 -2.00 -1.57 15.19
CA ASP A 93 -2.27 -2.97 15.51
C ASP A 93 -1.76 -3.96 14.44
N GLY A 94 -1.12 -3.45 13.38
CA GLY A 94 -0.62 -4.26 12.27
C GLY A 94 -1.64 -4.51 11.17
N GLU A 95 -2.84 -3.93 11.27
CA GLU A 95 -3.83 -3.89 10.20
C GLU A 95 -3.45 -2.85 9.15
N TRP A 96 -4.14 -2.86 8.02
CA TRP A 96 -3.80 -2.00 6.88
C TRP A 96 -5.01 -1.24 6.40
N ILE A 97 -4.81 0.02 6.09
CA ILE A 97 -5.81 0.82 5.41
C ILE A 97 -5.36 1.11 3.99
N ILE A 98 -6.28 0.97 3.04
CA ILE A 98 -6.11 1.40 1.66
C ILE A 98 -7.23 2.38 1.35
N ALA A 99 -6.91 3.61 0.98
CA ALA A 99 -7.88 4.65 0.69
C ALA A 99 -7.69 5.25 -0.70
N ASN A 100 -8.75 5.81 -1.28
CA ASN A 100 -8.64 6.67 -2.44
C ASN A 100 -8.18 8.08 -2.01
N SER A 101 -7.00 8.49 -2.47
CA SER A 101 -6.45 9.84 -2.20
C SER A 101 -7.30 10.98 -2.77
N ARG A 102 -8.18 10.71 -3.75
CA ARG A 102 -9.05 11.70 -4.41
C ARG A 102 -10.52 11.63 -3.99
N CYS A 103 -10.81 11.00 -2.86
CA CYS A 103 -12.17 10.90 -2.34
C CYS A 103 -12.76 12.27 -1.95
N ARG A 104 -14.08 12.40 -2.07
CA ARG A 104 -14.85 13.51 -1.50
C ARG A 104 -15.60 13.08 -0.24
N GLN A 105 -15.86 14.03 0.66
CA GLN A 105 -16.68 13.80 1.85
C GLN A 105 -18.00 13.11 1.50
N GLY A 106 -18.34 12.06 2.26
CA GLY A 106 -19.55 11.26 2.07
C GLY A 106 -19.44 10.10 1.07
N GLN A 107 -18.27 9.86 0.46
CA GLN A 107 -18.03 8.69 -0.37
C GLN A 107 -17.37 7.56 0.43
N ASP A 108 -17.73 6.32 0.11
CA ASP A 108 -16.99 5.14 0.55
C ASP A 108 -15.69 5.05 -0.24
N ASN A 109 -14.54 5.10 0.45
CA ASN A 109 -13.26 5.23 -0.23
C ASN A 109 -12.14 4.41 0.37
N ALA A 110 -12.39 3.70 1.46
CA ALA A 110 -11.37 2.96 2.14
C ALA A 110 -11.69 1.46 2.19
N ARG A 111 -10.62 0.69 2.28
CA ARG A 111 -10.59 -0.71 2.60
C ARG A 111 -9.74 -0.87 3.83
N HIS A 112 -10.28 -1.58 4.80
CA HIS A 112 -9.56 -2.02 5.96
C HIS A 112 -9.22 -3.47 5.79
N ILE A 113 -7.96 -3.83 5.93
CA ILE A 113 -7.46 -5.18 5.76
C ILE A 113 -6.92 -5.64 7.10
N VAL A 114 -7.56 -6.67 7.62
CA VAL A 114 -7.25 -7.31 8.89
C VAL A 114 -6.13 -8.32 8.67
N SER A 115 -5.36 -8.56 9.72
CA SER A 115 -4.17 -9.43 9.73
C SER A 115 -4.42 -10.88 9.28
N ASP A 116 -5.67 -11.35 9.30
CA ASP A 116 -6.09 -12.68 8.82
C ASP A 116 -6.42 -12.72 7.32
N GLY A 117 -6.25 -11.59 6.63
CA GLY A 117 -6.55 -11.43 5.21
C GLY A 117 -8.03 -11.14 4.89
N GLN A 118 -8.88 -11.00 5.91
CA GLN A 118 -10.21 -10.43 5.74
C GLN A 118 -10.10 -8.94 5.41
N TRP A 119 -11.10 -8.42 4.70
CA TRP A 119 -11.19 -7.00 4.41
C TRP A 119 -12.62 -6.50 4.54
N TYR A 120 -12.72 -5.24 4.96
CA TYR A 120 -13.99 -4.53 5.14
C TYR A 120 -13.98 -3.23 4.35
N ARG A 121 -15.13 -2.84 3.82
CA ARG A 121 -15.30 -1.49 3.25
C ARG A 121 -15.54 -0.52 4.42
N LEU A 122 -14.76 0.56 4.44
CA LEU A 122 -14.95 1.65 5.40
C LEU A 122 -15.42 2.92 4.66
N SER A 123 -16.34 3.65 5.30
CA SER A 123 -16.62 5.04 4.97
C SER A 123 -15.54 5.94 5.57
N VAL A 124 -15.36 7.15 5.03
CA VAL A 124 -14.38 8.14 5.54
C VAL A 124 -14.54 8.38 7.05
N MET A 125 -15.78 8.46 7.57
CA MET A 125 -16.01 8.63 9.01
C MET A 125 -15.47 7.47 9.84
N ASN A 126 -15.58 6.24 9.32
CA ASN A 126 -15.08 5.05 10.00
C ASN A 126 -13.57 4.92 9.91
N VAL A 127 -12.94 5.49 8.88
CA VAL A 127 -11.47 5.56 8.76
C VAL A 127 -10.88 6.41 9.88
N VAL A 128 -11.47 7.57 10.14
CA VAL A 128 -11.04 8.49 11.21
C VAL A 128 -11.10 7.80 12.58
N LEU A 129 -12.18 7.04 12.81
CA LEU A 129 -12.36 6.21 14.01
C LEU A 129 -11.32 5.08 14.08
N ALA A 130 -11.11 4.34 12.99
CA ALA A 130 -10.18 3.20 12.95
C ALA A 130 -8.71 3.63 13.11
N ALA A 131 -8.33 4.79 12.55
CA ALA A 131 -6.98 5.33 12.68
C ALA A 131 -6.69 5.97 14.05
N GLY A 132 -7.67 5.99 14.98
CA GLY A 132 -7.52 6.66 16.27
C GLY A 132 -7.37 8.18 16.16
N ILE A 133 -7.76 8.77 15.02
CA ILE A 133 -7.67 10.20 14.74
C ILE A 133 -8.98 10.87 15.19
N LEU A 134 -9.32 10.79 16.46
CA LEU A 134 -10.29 11.73 17.04
C LEU A 134 -9.61 12.49 18.18
N TYR A 135 -9.54 13.80 18.00
CA TYR A 135 -9.28 14.80 19.03
C TYR A 135 -10.51 14.98 19.93
#